data_AF-A0A2E7C9U9-F1
#
_entry.id   AF-A0A2E7C9U9-F1
#
_cell.length_a   1.000
_cell.length_b   1.000
_cell.length_c   1.000
_cell.angle_alpha   90.00
_cell.angle_beta   90.00
_cell.angle_gamma   90.00
#
_symmetry.space_group_name_H-M   'P 1'
#
loop_
_entity.id
_entity.type
_entity.pdbx_description
1 polymer ?
#
loop_
_entity_poly.entity_id
_entity_poly.type
_entity_poly.pdbx_seq_one_letter_code
_entity_poly.pdbx_strand_id
1 'polypeptide(L)'
;MRWTNYFLHPADNRYYVFTFREEVHAERFELLLKEDAIPFERNENEFGVPRTHFNEALRHNHLLHADIRTPFIENKGLRWTMLIITGAMLLLALFGAFSSKAYGQQRDSKFGWELAVQGRVSVPFELAGVETQTFSGDGLTSNWNPLQSQSFGVRINNRHSSSWTFGTGILWIRKNYSVDIHYTNDTLGINTSDTIHLLRAMSYRIPFLAETRVELGKGYYITAAGGVGVEFVPSNIFQNSSTDGLIGTSEPPRDYDAKLGRRSWASFPFMAELGIQKEPIGENPGFYIGVFWSRSLGKDSGIINTWQSTNIALVTWEGVFSSTLAGIEMRILLE
;
A
#
# COMPACT_ATOMS: atom_id res chain seq x y z
N MET A 1 10.60 7.83 20.83
CA MET A 1 11.65 8.02 19.81
C MET A 1 11.29 9.24 18.96
N ARG A 2 12.16 10.25 18.85
CA ARG A 2 11.88 11.50 18.09
C ARG A 2 12.26 11.28 16.62
N TRP A 3 11.38 11.68 15.68
CA TRP A 3 11.55 11.43 14.24
C TRP A 3 12.40 12.51 13.54
N THR A 4 12.45 13.71 14.12
CA THR A 4 13.27 14.84 13.67
C THR A 4 14.37 15.13 14.69
N ASN A 5 15.45 15.74 14.22
CA ASN A 5 16.57 16.15 15.08
C ASN A 5 16.34 17.52 15.74
N TYR A 6 15.12 18.05 15.74
CA TYR A 6 14.77 19.29 16.41
C TYR A 6 13.41 19.22 17.12
N PHE A 7 13.23 19.99 18.19
CA PHE A 7 12.00 20.07 18.98
C PHE A 7 11.89 21.41 19.74
N LEU A 8 10.70 21.74 20.24
CA LEU A 8 10.48 22.93 21.06
C LEU A 8 11.12 22.74 22.45
N HIS A 9 11.83 23.74 22.97
CA HIS A 9 12.51 23.62 24.26
C HIS A 9 11.50 23.36 25.41
N PRO A 10 11.66 22.30 26.25
CA PRO A 10 10.64 21.86 27.20
C PRO A 10 10.26 22.87 28.28
N ALA A 11 11.18 23.77 28.62
CA ALA A 11 10.98 24.79 29.66
C ALA A 11 10.85 26.22 29.12
N ASP A 12 11.14 26.47 27.83
CA ASP A 12 11.07 27.81 27.23
C ASP A 12 10.59 27.74 25.77
N ASN A 13 9.31 28.03 25.56
CA ASN A 13 8.68 27.94 24.24
C ASN A 13 9.18 28.99 23.22
N ARG A 14 10.13 29.87 23.60
CA ARG A 14 10.76 30.83 22.70
C ARG A 14 11.89 30.21 21.87
N TYR A 15 12.35 29.01 22.21
CA TYR A 15 13.50 28.37 21.57
C TYR A 15 13.16 27.01 20.96
N TYR A 16 13.82 26.70 19.86
CA TYR A 16 13.89 25.37 19.26
C TYR A 16 15.27 24.78 19.51
N VAL A 17 15.31 23.52 19.92
CA VAL A 17 16.53 22.78 20.17
C VAL A 17 16.81 21.87 18.99
N PHE A 18 17.97 22.00 18.35
CA PHE A 18 18.51 21.06 17.37
C PHE A 18 19.54 20.16 18.05
N THR A 19 19.44 18.85 17.86
CA THR A 19 20.29 17.85 18.52
C THR A 19 21.02 16.99 17.50
N PHE A 20 22.33 16.87 17.62
CA PHE A 20 23.15 16.04 16.74
C PHE A 20 23.76 14.87 17.51
N ARG A 21 23.93 13.73 16.83
CA ARG A 21 24.55 12.52 17.43
C ARG A 21 26.06 12.49 17.31
N GLU A 22 26.59 13.14 16.27
CA GLU A 22 28.00 13.16 15.93
C GLU A 22 28.53 14.58 16.08
N GLU A 23 29.68 14.72 16.73
CA GLU A 23 30.31 16.01 17.03
C GLU A 23 30.64 16.77 15.74
N VAL A 24 31.08 16.07 14.69
CA VAL A 24 31.36 16.65 13.36
C VAL A 24 30.12 17.33 12.75
N HIS A 25 28.91 16.80 13.00
CA HIS A 25 27.67 17.40 12.55
C HIS A 25 27.31 18.64 13.38
N ALA A 26 27.53 18.59 14.69
CA ALA A 26 27.32 19.72 15.58
C ALA A 26 28.25 20.90 15.21
N GLU A 27 29.54 20.64 15.01
CA GLU A 27 30.54 21.66 14.63
C GLU A 27 30.21 22.31 13.29
N ARG A 28 29.80 21.52 12.30
CA ARG A 28 29.44 22.05 10.98
C ARG A 28 28.15 22.86 11.02
N PHE A 29 27.18 22.46 11.85
CA PHE A 29 25.97 23.23 12.06
C PHE A 29 26.29 24.57 12.75
N GLU A 30 27.16 24.57 13.75
CA GLU A 30 27.61 25.77 14.44
C GLU A 30 28.28 26.77 13.48
N LEU A 31 29.14 26.28 12.58
CA LEU A 31 29.80 27.12 11.58
C LEU A 31 28.78 27.82 10.67
N LEU A 32 27.77 27.08 10.20
CA LEU A 32 26.70 27.62 9.35
C LEU A 32 25.84 28.65 10.09
N LEU A 33 25.56 28.45 11.38
CA LEU A 33 24.84 29.44 12.18
C LEU A 33 25.66 30.72 12.42
N LYS A 34 26.98 30.59 12.60
CA LYS A 34 27.90 31.74 12.75
C LYS A 34 28.05 32.52 11.45
N GLU A 35 28.11 31.83 10.31
CA GLU A 35 28.25 32.45 8.98
C GLU A 35 27.05 33.34 8.65
N ASP A 36 25.84 32.87 8.92
CA ASP A 36 24.60 33.62 8.68
C ASP A 36 24.18 34.50 9.88
N ALA A 37 25.07 34.70 10.86
CA ALA A 37 24.86 35.51 12.06
C ALA A 37 23.56 35.20 12.84
N ILE A 38 23.17 33.92 12.86
CA ILE A 38 21.98 33.45 13.56
C ILE A 38 22.29 33.32 15.05
N PRO A 39 21.52 33.95 15.96
CA PRO A 39 21.75 33.79 17.40
C PRO A 39 21.43 32.36 17.85
N PHE A 40 22.32 31.75 18.64
CA PHE A 40 22.11 30.42 19.20
C PHE A 40 22.78 30.25 20.56
N GLU A 41 22.29 29.30 21.34
CA GLU A 41 22.90 28.80 22.58
C GLU A 41 23.38 27.37 22.34
N ARG A 42 24.65 27.07 22.64
CA ARG A 42 25.22 25.73 22.47
C ARG A 42 25.38 25.04 23.82
N ASN A 43 24.93 23.80 23.90
CA ASN A 43 25.21 22.88 24.99
C ASN A 43 25.61 21.52 24.41
N GLU A 44 26.91 21.17 24.46
CA GLU A 44 27.46 19.98 23.81
C GLU A 44 27.11 19.86 22.31
N ASN A 45 26.23 18.91 21.98
CA ASN A 45 25.72 18.63 20.63
C ASN A 45 24.29 19.18 20.41
N GLU A 46 23.83 20.05 21.30
CA GLU A 46 22.51 20.68 21.25
C GLU A 46 22.63 22.18 20.99
N PHE A 47 21.74 22.70 20.14
CA PHE A 47 21.69 24.11 19.75
C PHE A 47 20.29 24.68 19.98
N GLY A 48 20.16 25.59 20.94
CA GLY A 48 18.96 26.39 21.18
C GLY A 48 18.92 27.60 20.27
N VAL A 49 18.00 27.63 19.31
CA VAL A 49 17.81 28.73 18.36
C VAL A 49 16.49 29.45 18.68
N PRO A 50 16.46 30.79 18.76
CA PRO A 50 15.23 31.54 18.95
C PRO A 50 14.23 31.25 17.83
N ARG A 51 12.95 31.18 18.18
CA ARG A 51 11.84 30.89 17.26
C ARG A 51 11.78 31.84 16.05
N THR A 52 12.28 33.07 16.18
CA THR A 52 12.36 34.05 15.09
C THR A 52 13.27 33.60 13.95
N HIS A 53 14.34 32.84 14.25
CA HIS A 53 15.33 32.36 13.28
C HIS A 53 15.19 30.86 12.97
N PHE A 54 14.08 30.24 13.40
CA PHE A 54 13.87 28.81 13.24
C PHE A 54 13.95 28.35 11.78
N ASN A 55 13.34 29.08 10.84
CA ASN A 55 13.33 28.71 9.43
C ASN A 55 14.74 28.75 8.80
N GLU A 56 15.56 29.71 9.21
CA GLU A 56 16.94 29.86 8.75
C GLU A 56 17.80 28.71 9.28
N ALA A 57 17.72 28.43 10.58
CA ALA A 57 18.40 27.29 11.19
C ALA A 57 17.93 25.94 10.61
N LEU A 58 16.64 25.78 10.32
CA LEU A 58 16.09 24.59 9.68
C LEU A 58 16.65 24.39 8.26
N ARG A 59 16.82 25.48 7.50
CA ARG A 59 17.46 25.43 6.17
C ARG A 59 18.90 24.93 6.27
N HIS A 60 19.70 25.45 7.20
CA HIS A 60 21.07 24.97 7.42
C HIS A 60 21.12 23.52 7.86
N ASN A 61 20.16 23.09 8.69
CA ASN A 61 20.04 21.70 9.12
C ASN A 61 19.76 20.75 7.93
N HIS A 62 18.90 21.16 7.00
CA HIS A 62 18.66 20.39 5.78
C HIS A 62 19.87 20.35 4.85
N LEU A 63 20.58 21.48 4.69
CA LEU A 63 21.78 21.56 3.86
C LEU A 63 22.91 20.69 4.41
N LEU A 64 23.13 20.71 5.73
CA LEU A 64 24.08 19.83 6.40
C LEU A 64 23.80 18.36 6.09
N HIS A 65 22.53 17.95 6.22
CA HIS A 65 22.14 16.59 5.88
C HIS A 65 22.15 16.29 4.38
N ALA A 66 22.15 17.29 3.49
CA ALA A 66 22.31 17.07 2.06
C ALA A 66 23.78 16.83 1.70
N ASP A 67 24.69 17.58 2.33
CA ASP A 67 26.14 17.53 2.05
C ASP A 67 26.80 16.23 2.55
N ILE A 68 26.26 15.65 3.61
CA ILE A 68 26.82 14.47 4.29
C ILE A 68 26.21 13.15 3.77
N ARG A 69 25.14 13.21 2.99
CA ARG A 69 24.52 12.01 2.42
C ARG A 69 25.53 11.29 1.52
N THR A 70 25.87 10.07 1.91
CA THR A 70 26.52 9.14 0.99
C THR A 70 25.54 8.81 -0.15
N PRO A 71 26.04 8.67 -1.39
CA PRO A 71 25.20 8.23 -2.49
C PRO A 71 24.60 6.86 -2.15
N PHE A 72 23.32 6.65 -2.50
CA PHE A 72 22.56 5.42 -2.25
C PHE A 72 23.28 4.13 -2.73
N ILE A 73 24.20 4.26 -3.69
CA ILE A 73 25.10 3.21 -4.15
C ILE A 73 26.53 3.72 -4.03
N GLU A 74 27.27 3.20 -3.04
CA GLU A 74 28.67 3.58 -2.78
C GLU A 74 29.61 3.21 -3.94
N ASN A 75 29.32 2.10 -4.63
CA ASN A 75 30.12 1.63 -5.75
C ASN A 75 29.88 2.50 -7.00
N LYS A 76 30.94 3.21 -7.42
CA LYS A 76 30.92 4.10 -8.60
C LYS A 76 30.49 3.37 -9.88
N GLY A 77 30.96 2.14 -10.11
CA GLY A 77 30.66 1.36 -11.31
C GLY A 77 29.19 0.91 -11.37
N LEU A 78 28.66 0.42 -10.25
CA LEU A 78 27.27 -0.05 -10.17
C LEU A 78 26.28 1.11 -10.34
N ARG A 79 26.59 2.28 -9.77
CA ARG A 79 25.80 3.51 -9.95
C ARG A 79 25.71 3.94 -11.41
N TRP A 80 26.83 3.98 -12.12
CA TRP A 80 26.85 4.32 -13.54
C TRP A 80 26.15 3.25 -14.40
N THR A 81 26.31 1.98 -14.06
CA THR A 81 25.64 0.87 -14.77
C THR A 81 24.12 0.99 -14.66
N MET A 82 23.59 1.23 -13.46
CA MET A 82 22.15 1.44 -13.25
C MET A 82 21.63 2.66 -14.03
N LEU A 83 22.39 3.77 -14.02
CA LEU A 83 22.01 5.01 -14.69
C LEU A 83 22.01 4.82 -16.22
N ILE A 84 23.00 4.12 -16.77
CA ILE A 84 23.06 3.77 -18.20
C ILE A 84 21.89 2.87 -18.59
N ILE A 85 21.59 1.82 -17.81
CA ILE A 85 20.47 0.92 -18.10
C ILE A 85 19.15 1.68 -18.07
N THR A 86 18.94 2.52 -17.05
CA THR A 86 17.71 3.32 -16.91
C THR A 86 17.59 4.34 -18.05
N GLY A 87 18.68 5.03 -18.39
CA GLY A 87 18.73 5.94 -19.52
C GLY A 87 18.47 5.25 -20.85
N ALA A 88 19.03 4.05 -21.06
CA ALA A 88 18.78 3.25 -22.26
C ALA A 88 17.31 2.83 -22.36
N MET A 89 16.68 2.39 -21.27
CA MET A 89 15.27 2.05 -21.23
C MET A 89 14.37 3.26 -21.53
N LEU A 90 14.69 4.43 -20.98
CA LEU A 90 13.98 5.69 -21.27
C LEU A 90 14.14 6.10 -22.73
N LEU A 91 15.34 6.03 -23.29
CA LEU A 91 15.58 6.31 -24.70
C LEU A 91 14.82 5.34 -25.60
N LEU A 92 14.78 4.05 -25.25
CA LEU A 92 14.04 3.03 -26.00
C LEU A 92 12.52 3.30 -25.95
N ALA A 93 12.00 3.72 -24.79
CA ALA A 93 10.60 4.15 -24.65
C ALA A 93 10.30 5.41 -25.48
N LEU A 94 11.20 6.41 -25.49
CA LEU A 94 11.06 7.62 -26.30
C LEU A 94 11.17 7.32 -27.80
N PHE A 95 12.10 6.45 -28.21
CA PHE A 95 12.20 5.97 -29.59
C PHE A 95 10.94 5.21 -30.00
N GLY A 96 10.38 4.37 -29.13
CA GLY A 96 9.08 3.74 -29.37
C GLY A 96 7.94 4.76 -29.53
N ALA A 97 7.91 5.79 -28.69
CA ALA A 97 6.89 6.84 -28.74
C ALA A 97 7.00 7.73 -29.98
N PHE A 98 8.21 8.09 -30.42
CA PHE A 98 8.43 8.96 -31.58
C PHE A 98 8.56 8.22 -32.91
N SER A 99 8.86 6.92 -32.90
CA SER A 99 8.80 6.05 -34.09
C SER A 99 7.36 5.63 -34.40
N SER A 100 6.40 6.55 -34.22
CA SER A 100 4.95 6.38 -34.43
C SER A 100 4.54 6.19 -35.91
N LYS A 101 5.36 5.44 -36.65
CA LYS A 101 4.97 4.62 -37.82
C LYS A 101 5.18 3.11 -37.57
N ALA A 102 5.54 2.70 -36.36
CA ALA A 102 5.59 1.29 -35.95
C ALA A 102 4.24 0.85 -35.37
N TYR A 103 3.44 0.18 -36.21
CA TYR A 103 2.41 -0.82 -35.84
C TYR A 103 1.21 -0.45 -34.95
N GLY A 104 1.09 0.77 -34.42
CA GLY A 104 -0.08 1.18 -33.61
C GLY A 104 -1.35 1.56 -34.39
N GLN A 105 -1.32 1.55 -35.73
CA GLN A 105 -2.42 1.96 -36.61
C GLN A 105 -2.68 0.97 -37.76
N GLN A 106 -2.61 -0.34 -37.53
CA GLN A 106 -3.28 -1.28 -38.44
C GLN A 106 -4.77 -1.31 -38.11
N ARG A 107 -5.49 -0.32 -38.65
CA ARG A 107 -6.94 -0.14 -38.59
C ARG A 107 -7.72 -1.19 -39.41
N ASP A 108 -7.09 -2.33 -39.72
CA ASP A 108 -7.63 -3.39 -40.58
C ASP A 108 -7.17 -4.81 -40.18
N SER A 109 -6.39 -4.98 -39.10
CA SER A 109 -6.14 -6.32 -38.55
C SER A 109 -7.19 -6.64 -37.50
N LYS A 110 -7.75 -7.85 -37.52
CA LYS A 110 -8.56 -8.47 -36.45
C LYS A 110 -7.87 -8.51 -35.06
N PHE A 111 -6.66 -7.97 -34.98
CA PHE A 111 -5.69 -7.97 -33.90
C PHE A 111 -5.35 -6.51 -33.62
N GLY A 112 -5.90 -5.96 -32.54
CA GLY A 112 -5.79 -4.55 -32.19
C GLY A 112 -5.66 -4.35 -30.68
N TRP A 113 -5.58 -3.07 -30.29
CA TRP A 113 -5.67 -2.67 -28.90
C TRP A 113 -7.14 -2.51 -28.52
N GLU A 114 -7.51 -2.93 -27.31
CA GLU A 114 -8.85 -2.79 -26.76
C GLU A 114 -8.75 -2.18 -25.36
N LEU A 115 -9.62 -1.23 -25.06
CA LEU A 115 -9.72 -0.62 -23.74
C LEU A 115 -10.88 -1.27 -22.99
N ALA A 116 -10.61 -1.75 -21.77
CA ALA A 116 -11.63 -2.32 -20.90
C ALA A 116 -11.77 -1.50 -19.62
N VAL A 117 -12.97 -0.96 -19.37
CA VAL A 117 -13.32 -0.37 -18.07
C VAL A 117 -13.86 -1.49 -17.20
N GLN A 118 -13.25 -1.73 -16.04
CA GLN A 118 -13.55 -2.89 -15.21
C GLN A 118 -14.04 -2.50 -13.80
N GLY A 119 -15.08 -3.18 -13.35
CA GLY A 119 -15.59 -3.13 -11.98
C GLY A 119 -15.63 -4.54 -11.38
N ARG A 120 -15.26 -4.67 -10.12
CA ARG A 120 -15.35 -5.96 -9.40
C ARG A 120 -15.92 -5.79 -8.02
N VAL A 121 -16.64 -6.82 -7.62
CA VAL A 121 -17.10 -7.02 -6.25
C VAL A 121 -16.43 -8.29 -5.74
N SER A 122 -15.64 -8.14 -4.67
CA SER A 122 -15.05 -9.28 -3.98
C SER A 122 -15.98 -9.69 -2.84
N VAL A 123 -16.23 -10.98 -2.73
CA VAL A 123 -17.08 -11.57 -1.69
C VAL A 123 -16.24 -12.50 -0.82
N PRO A 124 -16.46 -12.53 0.51
CA PRO A 124 -15.81 -13.49 1.38
C PRO A 124 -16.37 -14.88 1.10
N PHE A 125 -15.57 -15.70 0.40
CA PHE A 125 -15.90 -17.06 0.05
C PHE A 125 -14.75 -17.97 0.46
N GLU A 126 -14.95 -18.74 1.52
CA GLU A 126 -13.93 -19.56 2.18
C GLU A 126 -13.33 -20.60 1.22
N LEU A 127 -14.15 -21.22 0.37
CA LEU A 127 -13.68 -22.19 -0.63
C LEU A 127 -12.66 -21.59 -1.63
N ALA A 128 -12.71 -20.27 -1.84
CA ALA A 128 -11.73 -19.54 -2.66
C ALA A 128 -10.53 -19.03 -1.85
N GLY A 129 -10.41 -19.39 -0.57
CA GLY A 129 -9.35 -18.96 0.34
C GLY A 129 -9.52 -17.55 0.89
N VAL A 130 -10.72 -16.96 0.79
CA VAL A 130 -11.07 -15.68 1.42
C VAL A 130 -11.71 -15.97 2.78
N GLU A 131 -10.86 -16.35 3.72
CA GLU A 131 -11.24 -16.87 5.05
C GLU A 131 -10.91 -15.88 6.17
N THR A 132 -11.57 -16.03 7.32
CA THR A 132 -11.24 -15.30 8.55
C THR A 132 -9.83 -15.66 9.01
N GLN A 133 -9.04 -14.64 9.35
CA GLN A 133 -7.69 -14.83 9.86
C GLN A 133 -7.68 -14.62 11.37
N THR A 134 -7.31 -15.65 12.13
CA THR A 134 -7.25 -15.61 13.60
C THR A 134 -5.81 -15.47 14.07
N PHE A 135 -5.59 -14.53 15.00
CA PHE A 135 -4.28 -14.28 15.60
C PHE A 135 -4.44 -14.22 17.11
N SER A 136 -3.64 -14.99 17.84
CA SER A 136 -3.74 -15.09 19.29
C SER A 136 -2.37 -15.05 19.94
N GLY A 137 -2.25 -14.30 21.03
CA GLY A 137 -1.05 -14.21 21.87
C GLY A 137 -1.32 -13.39 23.13
N ASP A 138 -0.68 -13.74 24.25
CA ASP A 138 -0.76 -13.00 25.53
C ASP A 138 -2.19 -12.67 26.01
N GLY A 139 -3.11 -13.63 25.82
CA GLY A 139 -4.52 -13.49 26.18
C GLY A 139 -5.35 -12.62 25.22
N LEU A 140 -4.74 -12.04 24.18
CA LEU A 140 -5.41 -11.28 23.14
C LEU A 140 -5.61 -12.15 21.89
N THR A 141 -6.86 -12.38 21.51
CA THR A 141 -7.24 -13.05 20.26
C THR A 141 -7.97 -12.07 19.35
N SER A 142 -7.58 -12.01 18.08
CA SER A 142 -8.23 -11.16 17.07
C SER A 142 -8.66 -12.01 15.87
N ASN A 143 -9.91 -11.84 15.43
CA ASN A 143 -10.46 -12.47 14.24
C ASN A 143 -10.69 -11.39 13.18
N TRP A 144 -9.95 -11.49 12.08
CA TRP A 144 -10.04 -10.57 10.95
C TRP A 144 -10.95 -11.17 9.88
N ASN A 145 -12.21 -10.75 9.90
CA ASN A 145 -13.26 -11.25 9.02
C ASN A 145 -13.30 -10.41 7.74
N PRO A 146 -12.99 -10.97 6.56
CA PRO A 146 -13.11 -10.24 5.31
C PRO A 146 -14.59 -9.90 5.03
N LEU A 147 -14.85 -8.65 4.67
CA LEU A 147 -16.15 -8.16 4.24
C LEU A 147 -16.19 -7.95 2.73
N GLN A 148 -17.39 -7.72 2.20
CA GLN A 148 -17.57 -7.35 0.80
C GLN A 148 -16.67 -6.16 0.44
N SER A 149 -15.89 -6.34 -0.61
CA SER A 149 -14.85 -5.42 -1.06
C SER A 149 -15.08 -5.07 -2.52
N GLN A 150 -14.52 -3.96 -3.00
CA GLN A 150 -14.78 -3.48 -4.36
C GLN A 150 -13.50 -3.02 -5.05
N SER A 151 -13.47 -3.17 -6.36
CA SER A 151 -12.38 -2.61 -7.17
C SER A 151 -12.90 -2.01 -8.45
N PHE A 152 -12.21 -0.99 -8.94
CA PHE A 152 -12.52 -0.30 -10.16
C PHE A 152 -11.22 0.04 -10.90
N GLY A 153 -11.22 -0.04 -12.21
CA GLY A 153 -10.02 0.23 -12.97
C GLY A 153 -10.21 0.22 -14.47
N VAL A 154 -9.09 0.39 -15.16
CA VAL A 154 -9.01 0.39 -16.61
C VAL A 154 -7.89 -0.56 -17.03
N ARG A 155 -8.12 -1.31 -18.09
CA ARG A 155 -7.18 -2.25 -18.68
C ARG A 155 -7.03 -1.95 -20.17
N ILE A 156 -5.82 -2.05 -20.67
CA ILE A 156 -5.48 -2.01 -22.08
C ILE A 156 -5.07 -3.42 -22.46
N ASN A 157 -5.75 -3.97 -23.46
CA ASN A 157 -5.56 -5.31 -23.97
C ASN A 157 -4.92 -5.22 -25.36
N ASN A 158 -3.84 -5.95 -25.59
CA ASN A 158 -3.27 -6.17 -26.91
C ASN A 158 -3.66 -7.55 -27.40
N ARG A 159 -4.39 -7.62 -28.51
CA ARG A 159 -4.71 -8.90 -29.14
C ARG A 159 -3.58 -9.34 -30.03
N HIS A 160 -2.74 -10.25 -29.53
CA HIS A 160 -1.58 -10.73 -30.26
C HIS A 160 -1.93 -11.78 -31.33
N SER A 161 -2.93 -12.63 -31.06
CA SER A 161 -3.40 -13.66 -32.01
C SER A 161 -4.90 -13.89 -31.88
N SER A 162 -5.47 -14.82 -32.66
CA SER A 162 -6.89 -15.19 -32.57
C SER A 162 -7.28 -15.74 -31.21
N SER A 163 -6.33 -16.37 -30.54
CA SER A 163 -6.56 -17.07 -29.27
C SER A 163 -5.98 -16.33 -28.08
N TRP A 164 -4.89 -15.57 -28.24
CA TRP A 164 -4.19 -14.92 -27.13
C TRP A 164 -4.32 -13.40 -27.13
N THR A 165 -4.65 -12.89 -25.95
CA THR A 165 -4.69 -11.45 -25.62
C THR A 165 -3.83 -11.20 -24.39
N PHE A 166 -3.01 -10.15 -24.42
CA PHE A 166 -2.21 -9.73 -23.28
C PHE A 166 -2.73 -8.40 -22.75
N GLY A 167 -3.07 -8.35 -21.47
CA GLY A 167 -3.68 -7.20 -20.83
C GLY A 167 -2.83 -6.65 -19.71
N THR A 168 -2.77 -5.32 -19.60
CA THR A 168 -2.28 -4.63 -18.42
C THR A 168 -3.13 -3.41 -18.09
N GLY A 169 -2.99 -2.83 -16.91
CA GLY A 169 -3.83 -1.71 -16.53
C GLY A 169 -3.56 -1.17 -15.13
N ILE A 170 -4.57 -0.51 -14.58
CA ILE A 170 -4.55 -0.03 -13.20
C ILE A 170 -5.89 -0.31 -12.55
N LEU A 171 -5.83 -0.82 -11.33
CA LEU A 171 -6.96 -1.14 -10.48
C LEU A 171 -6.83 -0.41 -9.15
N TRP A 172 -7.84 0.36 -8.80
CA TRP A 172 -8.06 0.76 -7.43
C TRP A 172 -8.84 -0.33 -6.70
N ILE A 173 -8.36 -0.75 -5.54
CA ILE A 173 -8.96 -1.82 -4.72
C ILE A 173 -9.25 -1.25 -3.34
N ARG A 174 -10.49 -1.43 -2.87
CA ARG A 174 -10.90 -1.22 -1.49
C ARG A 174 -11.20 -2.56 -0.86
N LYS A 175 -10.49 -2.89 0.21
CA LYS A 175 -10.71 -4.08 1.04
C LYS A 175 -11.37 -3.66 2.35
N ASN A 176 -12.37 -4.41 2.78
CA ASN A 176 -13.10 -4.14 4.02
C ASN A 176 -12.94 -5.35 4.97
N TYR A 177 -12.77 -5.08 6.25
CA TYR A 177 -12.67 -6.09 7.30
C TYR A 177 -13.53 -5.71 8.50
N SER A 178 -14.13 -6.71 9.16
CA SER A 178 -14.61 -6.60 10.54
C SER A 178 -13.58 -7.29 11.43
N VAL A 179 -13.19 -6.65 12.54
CA VAL A 179 -12.18 -7.20 13.45
C VAL A 179 -12.81 -7.44 14.80
N ASP A 180 -12.91 -8.70 15.21
CA ASP A 180 -13.35 -9.06 16.55
C ASP A 180 -12.13 -9.24 17.45
N ILE A 181 -12.09 -8.54 18.57
CA ILE A 181 -10.98 -8.52 19.53
C ILE A 181 -11.49 -9.11 20.84
N HIS A 182 -10.87 -10.18 21.28
CA HIS A 182 -11.17 -10.87 22.53
C HIS A 182 -9.94 -10.79 23.43
N TYR A 183 -10.12 -10.30 24.66
CA TYR A 183 -9.05 -10.29 25.65
C TYR A 183 -9.45 -11.05 26.90
N THR A 184 -8.62 -12.02 27.29
CA THR A 184 -8.79 -12.87 28.46
C THR A 184 -7.57 -12.79 29.37
N ASN A 185 -7.79 -12.56 30.66
CA ASN A 185 -6.76 -12.61 31.68
C ASN A 185 -7.30 -13.29 32.93
N ASP A 186 -6.92 -14.55 33.14
CA ASP A 186 -7.41 -15.37 34.26
C ASP A 186 -6.95 -14.84 35.63
N THR A 187 -5.78 -14.20 35.70
CA THR A 187 -5.25 -13.65 36.96
C THR A 187 -6.09 -12.48 37.46
N LEU A 188 -6.60 -11.67 36.53
CA LEU A 188 -7.42 -10.49 36.81
C LEU A 188 -8.92 -10.78 36.65
N GLY A 189 -9.30 -11.99 36.25
CA GLY A 189 -10.69 -12.37 35.99
C GLY A 189 -11.36 -11.60 34.84
N ILE A 190 -10.58 -11.15 33.85
CA ILE A 190 -11.06 -10.34 32.73
C ILE A 190 -11.37 -11.23 31.54
N ASN A 191 -12.53 -10.98 30.92
CA ASN A 191 -12.96 -11.63 29.70
C ASN A 191 -13.81 -10.66 28.91
N THR A 192 -13.27 -10.10 27.84
CA THR A 192 -13.90 -9.06 27.03
C THR A 192 -13.97 -9.47 25.56
N SER A 193 -15.01 -8.99 24.88
CA SER A 193 -15.21 -9.14 23.44
C SER A 193 -15.66 -7.80 22.88
N ASP A 194 -14.92 -7.30 21.88
CA ASP A 194 -15.18 -6.04 21.20
C ASP A 194 -15.09 -6.24 19.69
N THR A 195 -15.80 -5.42 18.91
CA THR A 195 -15.79 -5.51 17.45
C THR A 195 -15.57 -4.15 16.80
N ILE A 196 -14.55 -4.07 15.95
CA ILE A 196 -14.40 -2.99 14.96
C ILE A 196 -15.16 -3.41 13.71
N HIS A 197 -16.36 -2.87 13.53
CA HIS A 197 -17.28 -3.29 12.45
C HIS A 197 -16.78 -3.04 11.03
N LEU A 198 -15.89 -2.07 10.81
CA LEU A 198 -15.47 -1.72 9.46
C LEU A 198 -14.11 -1.02 9.38
N LEU A 199 -13.05 -1.81 9.21
CA LEU A 199 -11.72 -1.34 8.84
C LEU A 199 -11.57 -1.36 7.30
N ARG A 200 -11.28 -0.21 6.70
CA ARG A 200 -11.16 -0.05 5.23
C ARG A 200 -9.73 0.17 4.79
N ALA A 201 -9.23 -0.74 3.96
CA ALA A 201 -7.93 -0.64 3.34
C ALA A 201 -8.03 -0.28 1.85
N MET A 202 -7.05 0.46 1.35
CA MET A 202 -6.95 0.81 -0.06
C MET A 202 -5.62 0.34 -0.64
N SER A 203 -5.66 -0.17 -1.87
CA SER A 203 -4.47 -0.52 -2.64
C SER A 203 -4.67 -0.22 -4.12
N TYR A 204 -3.55 -0.12 -4.84
CA TYR A 204 -3.53 -0.01 -6.29
C TYR A 204 -2.84 -1.23 -6.89
N ARG A 205 -3.40 -1.81 -7.94
CA ARG A 205 -2.83 -2.99 -8.59
C ARG A 205 -2.62 -2.75 -10.07
N ILE A 206 -1.45 -3.11 -10.58
CA ILE A 206 -1.14 -3.21 -12.00
C ILE A 206 -1.19 -4.69 -12.37
N PRO A 207 -2.26 -5.17 -13.03
CA PRO A 207 -2.34 -6.55 -13.50
C PRO A 207 -1.51 -6.74 -14.77
N PHE A 208 -0.96 -7.94 -14.94
CA PHE A 208 -0.36 -8.45 -16.17
C PHE A 208 -0.98 -9.81 -16.44
N LEU A 209 -1.85 -9.89 -17.43
CA LEU A 209 -2.70 -11.05 -17.68
C LEU A 209 -2.53 -11.53 -19.11
N ALA A 210 -2.43 -12.85 -19.26
CA ALA A 210 -2.59 -13.53 -20.53
C ALA A 210 -3.98 -14.16 -20.56
N GLU A 211 -4.78 -13.80 -21.55
CA GLU A 211 -6.14 -14.27 -21.75
C GLU A 211 -6.20 -15.15 -22.99
N THR A 212 -6.87 -16.29 -22.84
CA THR A 212 -7.30 -17.14 -23.95
C THR A 212 -8.80 -17.07 -24.12
N ARG A 213 -9.28 -17.16 -25.38
CA ARG A 213 -10.71 -17.14 -25.69
C ARG A 213 -11.11 -18.22 -26.68
N VAL A 214 -12.31 -18.77 -26.49
CA VAL A 214 -12.95 -19.75 -27.37
C VAL A 214 -14.26 -19.18 -27.88
N GLU A 215 -14.47 -19.20 -29.19
CA GLU A 215 -15.68 -18.69 -29.82
C GLU A 215 -16.87 -19.63 -29.58
N LEU A 216 -17.98 -19.08 -29.11
CA LEU A 216 -19.28 -19.78 -29.01
C LEU A 216 -20.20 -19.49 -30.20
N GLY A 217 -19.86 -18.47 -31.00
CA GLY A 217 -20.61 -17.99 -32.15
C GLY A 217 -21.33 -16.66 -31.88
N LYS A 218 -21.75 -15.98 -32.96
CA LYS A 218 -22.46 -14.69 -32.92
C LYS A 218 -21.70 -13.59 -32.12
N GLY A 219 -20.37 -13.62 -32.14
CA GLY A 219 -19.53 -12.66 -31.42
C GLY A 219 -19.44 -12.88 -29.91
N TYR A 220 -19.91 -14.03 -29.41
CA TYR A 220 -19.73 -14.44 -28.01
C TYR A 220 -18.52 -15.37 -27.85
N TYR A 221 -17.80 -15.19 -26.75
CA TYR A 221 -16.63 -15.97 -26.41
C TYR A 221 -16.65 -16.37 -24.94
N ILE A 222 -16.13 -17.55 -24.63
CA ILE A 222 -15.69 -17.89 -23.27
C ILE A 222 -14.23 -17.46 -23.16
N THR A 223 -13.87 -16.82 -22.06
CA THR A 223 -12.48 -16.43 -21.81
C THR A 223 -11.98 -16.95 -20.48
N ALA A 224 -10.70 -17.30 -20.48
CA ALA A 224 -9.95 -17.64 -19.29
C ALA A 224 -8.66 -16.81 -19.31
N ALA A 225 -8.36 -16.13 -18.21
CA ALA A 225 -7.13 -15.36 -18.07
C ALA A 225 -6.35 -15.81 -16.83
N GLY A 226 -5.03 -15.75 -16.94
CA GLY A 226 -4.11 -16.02 -15.85
C GLY A 226 -2.94 -15.05 -15.88
N GLY A 227 -2.39 -14.74 -14.72
CA GLY A 227 -1.22 -13.87 -14.64
C GLY A 227 -0.87 -13.42 -13.25
N VAL A 228 -0.16 -12.29 -13.19
CA VAL A 228 0.39 -11.73 -11.95
C VAL A 228 0.04 -10.25 -11.86
N GLY A 229 -0.07 -9.73 -10.64
CA GLY A 229 -0.21 -8.32 -10.38
C GLY A 229 1.01 -7.75 -9.65
N VAL A 230 1.15 -6.44 -9.69
CA VAL A 230 1.96 -5.68 -8.73
C VAL A 230 1.01 -4.80 -7.96
N GLU A 231 0.89 -5.02 -6.65
CA GLU A 231 -0.01 -4.30 -5.78
C GLU A 231 0.75 -3.42 -4.78
N PHE A 232 0.30 -2.18 -4.65
CA PHE A 232 0.88 -1.15 -3.81
C PHE A 232 -0.13 -0.70 -2.76
N VAL A 233 0.30 -0.67 -1.50
CA VAL A 233 -0.49 -0.13 -0.38
C VAL A 233 0.11 1.22 -0.01
N PRO A 234 -0.59 2.35 -0.29
CA PRO A 234 0.00 3.68 -0.14
C PRO A 234 0.22 4.08 1.32
N SER A 235 -0.64 3.62 2.22
CA SER A 235 -0.60 3.98 3.65
C SER A 235 -1.05 2.82 4.52
N ASN A 236 -0.53 2.78 5.74
CA ASN A 236 -1.10 1.95 6.79
C ASN A 236 -2.47 2.51 7.20
N ILE A 237 -3.38 1.64 7.61
CA ILE A 237 -4.70 2.00 8.12
C ILE A 237 -4.76 1.61 9.59
N PHE A 238 -5.42 2.42 10.39
CA PHE A 238 -5.75 2.10 11.77
C PHE A 238 -7.19 2.52 12.07
N GLN A 239 -7.81 1.82 13.00
CA GLN A 239 -9.08 2.20 13.58
C GLN A 239 -9.06 1.86 15.06
N ASN A 240 -9.50 2.81 15.87
CA ASN A 240 -9.62 2.68 17.30
C ASN A 240 -11.08 2.82 17.72
N SER A 241 -11.41 2.21 18.85
CA SER A 241 -12.67 2.40 19.55
C SER A 241 -12.45 2.16 21.05
N SER A 242 -13.48 2.45 21.83
CA SER A 242 -13.45 2.35 23.27
C SER A 242 -14.78 1.80 23.76
N THR A 243 -14.73 1.01 24.82
CA THR A 243 -15.92 0.50 25.49
C THR A 243 -15.93 0.97 26.93
N ASP A 244 -17.02 1.62 27.34
CA ASP A 244 -17.26 1.98 28.73
C ASP A 244 -17.45 0.71 29.57
N GLY A 245 -16.96 0.72 30.81
CA GLY A 245 -17.05 -0.42 31.69
C GLY A 245 -16.96 -0.02 33.16
N LEU A 246 -16.90 -1.01 34.04
CA LEU A 246 -16.76 -0.80 35.48
C LEU A 246 -15.38 -1.28 35.94
N ILE A 247 -14.64 -0.39 36.60
CA ILE A 247 -13.30 -0.69 37.10
C ILE A 247 -13.39 -1.85 38.12
N GLY A 248 -12.51 -2.84 37.95
CA GLY A 248 -12.45 -4.01 38.85
C GLY A 248 -13.48 -5.09 38.55
N THR A 249 -14.15 -5.03 37.41
CA THR A 249 -15.02 -6.11 36.91
C THR A 249 -14.35 -6.92 35.80
N SER A 250 -15.01 -7.99 35.34
CA SER A 250 -14.57 -8.77 34.18
C SER A 250 -14.56 -7.97 32.88
N GLU A 251 -15.25 -6.82 32.84
CA GLU A 251 -15.37 -5.92 31.70
C GLU A 251 -15.02 -4.47 32.09
N PRO A 252 -13.73 -4.16 32.31
CA PRO A 252 -13.31 -2.80 32.65
C PRO A 252 -13.45 -1.84 31.46
N PRO A 253 -13.41 -0.51 31.69
CA PRO A 253 -13.25 0.47 30.63
C PRO A 253 -11.98 0.18 29.84
N ARG A 254 -12.06 0.25 28.51
CA ARG A 254 -10.96 -0.16 27.64
C ARG A 254 -10.95 0.56 26.31
N ASP A 255 -9.75 0.75 25.79
CA ASP A 255 -9.47 1.21 24.44
C ASP A 255 -8.89 0.05 23.65
N TYR A 256 -9.29 -0.07 22.39
CA TYR A 256 -8.76 -1.08 21.49
C TYR A 256 -8.55 -0.50 20.11
N ASP A 257 -7.50 -0.97 19.44
CA ASP A 257 -7.22 -0.59 18.07
C ASP A 257 -6.80 -1.78 17.20
N ALA A 258 -7.13 -1.69 15.92
CA ALA A 258 -6.68 -2.59 14.88
C ALA A 258 -5.97 -1.78 13.80
N LYS A 259 -4.78 -2.22 13.42
CA LYS A 259 -3.95 -1.61 12.38
C LYS A 259 -3.67 -2.63 11.29
N LEU A 260 -3.83 -2.22 10.04
CA LEU A 260 -3.42 -2.97 8.86
C LEU A 260 -2.31 -2.17 8.16
N GLY A 261 -1.13 -2.77 8.09
CA GLY A 261 0.07 -2.15 7.54
C GLY A 261 0.68 -2.94 6.39
N ARG A 262 1.48 -2.22 5.59
CA ARG A 262 2.30 -2.84 4.55
C ARG A 262 3.49 -3.56 5.18
N ARG A 263 3.74 -4.81 4.77
CA ARG A 263 4.99 -5.50 5.13
C ARG A 263 6.12 -5.17 4.15
N SER A 264 5.77 -5.04 2.88
CA SER A 264 6.67 -4.71 1.77
C SER A 264 6.13 -3.53 0.98
N TRP A 265 6.99 -2.86 0.21
CA TRP A 265 6.60 -1.73 -0.65
C TRP A 265 5.65 -2.14 -1.80
N ALA A 266 5.71 -3.40 -2.22
CA ALA A 266 4.81 -4.00 -3.19
C ALA A 266 4.53 -5.47 -2.85
N SER A 267 3.40 -5.99 -3.30
CA SER A 267 3.04 -7.40 -3.27
C SER A 267 2.71 -7.93 -4.66
N PHE A 268 2.87 -9.24 -4.85
CA PHE A 268 2.76 -9.86 -6.17
C PHE A 268 1.67 -10.93 -6.17
N PRO A 269 0.39 -10.58 -6.39
CA PRO A 269 -0.68 -11.56 -6.42
C PRO A 269 -0.68 -12.38 -7.72
N PHE A 270 -0.88 -13.69 -7.61
CA PHE A 270 -1.39 -14.48 -8.72
C PHE A 270 -2.84 -14.12 -8.97
N MET A 271 -3.24 -14.16 -10.24
CA MET A 271 -4.57 -13.76 -10.69
C MET A 271 -5.10 -14.78 -11.69
N ALA A 272 -6.38 -15.10 -11.56
CA ALA A 272 -7.13 -15.93 -12.50
C ALA A 272 -8.51 -15.32 -12.74
N GLU A 273 -8.99 -15.39 -13.98
CA GLU A 273 -10.27 -14.83 -14.41
C GLU A 273 -10.94 -15.83 -15.37
N LEU A 274 -12.26 -15.99 -15.27
CA LEU A 274 -13.03 -16.87 -16.13
C LEU A 274 -14.40 -16.23 -16.39
N GLY A 275 -14.81 -16.13 -17.64
CA GLY A 275 -16.10 -15.51 -17.94
C GLY A 275 -16.54 -15.64 -19.38
N ILE A 276 -17.60 -14.92 -19.69
CA ILE A 276 -18.19 -14.81 -21.03
C ILE A 276 -18.03 -13.36 -21.48
N GLN A 277 -17.62 -13.16 -22.71
CA GLN A 277 -17.56 -11.85 -23.34
C GLN A 277 -18.35 -11.80 -24.65
N LYS A 278 -18.81 -10.60 -24.96
CA LYS A 278 -19.29 -10.20 -26.27
C LYS A 278 -18.34 -9.14 -26.82
N GLU A 279 -17.80 -9.38 -28.01
CA GLU A 279 -16.85 -8.47 -28.64
C GLU A 279 -17.53 -7.13 -29.00
N PRO A 280 -16.82 -5.99 -28.86
CA PRO A 280 -17.28 -4.72 -29.41
C PRO A 280 -17.43 -4.79 -30.94
N ILE A 281 -18.36 -4.03 -31.49
CA ILE A 281 -18.61 -3.96 -32.94
C ILE A 281 -18.81 -2.51 -33.34
N GLY A 282 -17.76 -1.88 -33.88
CA GLY A 282 -17.79 -0.48 -34.30
C GLY A 282 -18.09 0.43 -33.11
N GLU A 283 -19.18 1.19 -33.17
CA GLU A 283 -19.58 2.09 -32.08
C GLU A 283 -20.29 1.38 -30.91
N ASN A 284 -20.63 0.09 -31.06
CA ASN A 284 -21.31 -0.65 -30.01
C ASN A 284 -20.29 -1.27 -29.03
N PRO A 285 -20.31 -0.89 -27.74
CA PRO A 285 -19.40 -1.44 -26.76
C PRO A 285 -19.68 -2.94 -26.53
N GLY A 286 -18.60 -3.69 -26.33
CA GLY A 286 -18.65 -5.07 -25.88
C GLY A 286 -18.80 -5.15 -24.36
N PHE A 287 -18.97 -6.36 -23.85
CA PHE A 287 -19.00 -6.59 -22.40
C PHE A 287 -18.32 -7.90 -22.03
N TYR A 288 -17.84 -7.98 -20.80
CA TYR A 288 -17.39 -9.19 -20.15
C TYR A 288 -18.09 -9.32 -18.80
N ILE A 289 -18.54 -10.53 -18.47
CA ILE A 289 -19.03 -10.89 -17.13
C ILE A 289 -18.39 -12.21 -16.75
N GLY A 290 -17.82 -12.27 -15.55
CA GLY A 290 -17.13 -13.45 -15.08
C GLY A 290 -16.83 -13.44 -13.61
N VAL A 291 -16.03 -14.42 -13.21
CA VAL A 291 -15.48 -14.55 -11.87
C VAL A 291 -13.97 -14.30 -11.91
N PHE A 292 -13.45 -13.78 -10.81
CA PHE A 292 -12.02 -13.59 -10.64
C PHE A 292 -11.56 -14.15 -9.29
N TRP A 293 -10.29 -14.51 -9.26
CA TRP A 293 -9.58 -14.91 -8.06
C TRP A 293 -8.19 -14.30 -8.07
N SER A 294 -7.70 -13.90 -6.89
CA SER A 294 -6.32 -13.49 -6.73
C SER A 294 -5.81 -13.75 -5.33
N ARG A 295 -4.54 -14.12 -5.21
CA ARG A 295 -3.86 -14.34 -3.93
C ARG A 295 -2.42 -13.83 -3.99
N SER A 296 -2.04 -13.03 -3.00
CA SER A 296 -0.68 -12.53 -2.84
C SER A 296 0.33 -13.66 -2.67
N LEU A 297 1.45 -13.57 -3.41
CA LEU A 297 2.62 -14.41 -3.19
C LEU A 297 3.26 -14.05 -1.85
N GLY A 298 3.23 -14.99 -0.92
CA GLY A 298 3.72 -14.78 0.44
C GLY A 298 2.81 -13.87 1.26
N LYS A 299 3.28 -13.52 2.47
CA LYS A 299 2.50 -12.69 3.41
C LYS A 299 2.81 -11.22 3.16
N ASP A 300 1.84 -10.50 2.61
CA ASP A 300 1.96 -9.11 2.17
C ASP A 300 1.37 -8.10 3.15
N SER A 301 0.40 -8.52 3.95
CA SER A 301 -0.28 -7.68 4.93
C SER A 301 0.25 -7.98 6.33
N GLY A 302 0.66 -6.92 7.03
CA GLY A 302 0.94 -6.95 8.46
C GLY A 302 -0.22 -6.37 9.25
N ILE A 303 -0.49 -6.92 10.42
CA ILE A 303 -1.52 -6.42 11.32
C ILE A 303 -0.95 -6.21 12.71
N ILE A 304 -1.55 -5.26 13.42
CA ILE A 304 -1.28 -5.01 14.84
C ILE A 304 -2.64 -4.82 15.51
N ASN A 305 -2.90 -5.57 16.58
CA ASN A 305 -4.08 -5.39 17.42
C ASN A 305 -3.62 -5.01 18.82
N THR A 306 -4.38 -4.14 19.44
CA THR A 306 -4.03 -3.43 20.66
C THR A 306 -5.23 -3.41 21.57
N TRP A 307 -5.00 -3.68 22.85
CA TRP A 307 -5.99 -3.62 23.90
C TRP A 307 -5.37 -2.98 25.13
N GLN A 308 -6.05 -2.00 25.71
CA GLN A 308 -5.58 -1.27 26.88
C GLN A 308 -6.74 -0.96 27.82
N SER A 309 -6.49 -1.06 29.12
CA SER A 309 -7.43 -0.64 30.16
C SER A 309 -6.70 0.13 31.26
N THR A 310 -7.39 0.91 32.08
CA THR A 310 -6.79 1.80 33.10
C THR A 310 -5.79 1.09 34.02
N ASN A 311 -6.02 -0.18 34.34
CA ASN A 311 -5.20 -0.97 35.27
C ASN A 311 -4.30 -2.01 34.58
N ILE A 312 -4.28 -2.03 33.24
CA ILE A 312 -3.54 -3.04 32.46
C ILE A 312 -2.70 -2.34 31.41
N ALA A 313 -1.40 -2.66 31.42
CA ALA A 313 -0.48 -2.18 30.41
C ALA A 313 -0.96 -2.60 29.01
N LEU A 314 -0.68 -1.76 28.02
CA LEU A 314 -1.00 -2.00 26.62
C LEU A 314 -0.59 -3.43 26.21
N VAL A 315 -1.58 -4.25 25.85
CA VAL A 315 -1.37 -5.56 25.25
C VAL A 315 -1.39 -5.38 23.75
N THR A 316 -0.36 -5.87 23.07
CA THR A 316 -0.21 -5.75 21.62
C THR A 316 0.10 -7.10 21.02
N TRP A 317 -0.56 -7.45 19.92
CA TRP A 317 -0.24 -8.63 19.15
C TRP A 317 -0.11 -8.31 17.66
N GLU A 318 0.93 -8.88 17.04
CA GLU A 318 1.23 -8.69 15.62
C GLU A 318 0.98 -9.97 14.82
N GLY A 319 0.53 -9.79 13.58
CA GLY A 319 0.23 -10.89 12.69
C GLY A 319 0.56 -10.56 11.24
N VAL A 320 0.65 -11.58 10.41
CA VAL A 320 0.89 -11.43 8.97
C VAL A 320 0.07 -12.45 8.19
N PHE A 321 -0.55 -12.03 7.10
CA PHE A 321 -1.33 -12.91 6.22
C PHE A 321 -1.15 -12.55 4.74
N SER A 322 -1.59 -13.48 3.88
CA SER A 322 -1.63 -13.31 2.42
C SER A 322 -2.99 -12.80 2.01
N SER A 323 -3.05 -11.62 1.38
CA SER A 323 -4.29 -11.07 0.86
C SER A 323 -4.86 -11.98 -0.23
N THR A 324 -6.11 -12.40 -0.07
CA THR A 324 -6.87 -13.16 -1.08
C THR A 324 -8.15 -12.42 -1.41
N LEU A 325 -8.49 -12.32 -2.69
CA LEU A 325 -9.73 -11.73 -3.18
C LEU A 325 -10.35 -12.66 -4.21
N ALA A 326 -11.65 -12.87 -4.12
CA ALA A 326 -12.42 -13.62 -5.10
C ALA A 326 -13.80 -12.99 -5.25
N GLY A 327 -14.41 -13.12 -6.42
CA GLY A 327 -15.78 -12.64 -6.64
C GLY A 327 -16.12 -12.45 -8.10
N ILE A 328 -16.99 -11.49 -8.37
CA ILE A 328 -17.56 -11.23 -9.70
C ILE A 328 -16.88 -10.01 -10.32
N GLU A 329 -16.63 -10.10 -11.61
CA GLU A 329 -16.09 -9.03 -12.44
C GLU A 329 -17.00 -8.72 -13.61
N MET A 330 -17.13 -7.43 -13.91
CA MET A 330 -17.77 -6.93 -15.12
C MET A 330 -16.82 -5.96 -15.82
N ARG A 331 -16.79 -6.03 -17.15
CA ARG A 331 -16.05 -5.06 -17.97
C ARG A 331 -16.90 -4.56 -19.13
N ILE A 332 -16.69 -3.30 -19.48
CA ILE A 332 -17.13 -2.71 -20.74
C ILE A 332 -15.92 -2.68 -21.66
N LEU A 333 -16.05 -3.25 -22.86
CA LEU A 333 -14.97 -3.37 -23.84
C LEU A 333 -15.16 -2.35 -24.96
N LEU A 334 -14.10 -1.63 -25.30
CA LEU A 334 -14.08 -0.52 -26.27
C LEU A 334 -12.93 -0.74 -27.27
N GLU A 335 -13.19 -0.54 -28.56
CA GLU A 335 -12.18 -0.57 -29.64
C GLU A 335 -11.38 0.73 -29.75
#